data_AF-A0A0Q3SQL3-F1
#
_entry.id   AF-A0A0Q3SQL3-F1
#
_cell.length_a   1.000
_cell.length_b   1.000
_cell.length_c   1.000
_cell.angle_alpha   90.00
_cell.angle_beta   90.00
_cell.angle_gamma   90.00
#
_symmetry.space_group_name_H-M   'P 1'
#
loop_
_entity.id
_entity.type
_entity.pdbx_description
1 polymer ?
#
loop_
_entity_poly.entity_id
_entity_poly.type
_entity_poly.pdbx_seq_one_letter_code
_entity_poly.pdbx_strand_id
1 'polypeptide(L)'
;MNPSNQATDGNNTVIHDYVYSGESEHWKAKFKFSGKGVFFERGNGKIGYESESEEVFQMEYKGELIEIQGKTLSYNYKTTAGGGSGNIDEMSQKIVGNSSGAGNGAMMREDEKVEVTVEWDGKKETFFLQTEKRN
;
A
#
# COMPACT_ATOMS: atom_id res chain seq x y z
N MET A 1 12.81 7.18 50.43
CA MET A 1 11.51 6.56 50.07
C MET A 1 10.57 7.66 49.58
N ASN A 2 10.01 7.44 48.38
CA ASN A 2 8.96 8.15 47.65
C ASN A 2 9.16 9.63 47.26
N PRO A 3 8.47 10.15 46.22
CA PRO A 3 7.62 9.48 45.21
C PRO A 3 7.85 9.99 43.75
N SER A 4 7.28 9.29 42.75
CA SER A 4 6.63 9.84 41.53
C SER A 4 6.65 8.72 40.47
N ASN A 5 5.60 7.91 40.35
CA ASN A 5 4.39 8.24 39.59
C ASN A 5 4.70 8.97 38.28
N GLN A 6 4.81 8.19 37.20
CA GLN A 6 4.51 8.63 35.84
C GLN A 6 3.65 7.50 35.25
N ALA A 7 2.33 7.72 35.30
CA ALA A 7 1.38 6.91 34.55
C ALA A 7 1.69 7.08 33.05
N THR A 8 1.95 5.99 32.34
CA THR A 8 2.07 6.00 30.88
C THR A 8 0.68 5.85 30.27
N ASP A 9 -0.03 6.98 30.12
CA ASP A 9 -1.15 7.12 29.20
C ASP A 9 -0.67 8.09 28.10
N GLY A 10 -0.78 7.85 26.80
CA GLY A 10 -1.47 6.80 26.07
C GLY A 10 -1.26 7.06 24.58
N ASN A 11 -0.17 6.54 24.02
CA ASN A 11 -0.08 6.04 22.64
C ASN A 11 1.35 5.56 22.40
N ASN A 12 1.67 4.40 22.99
CA ASN A 12 2.82 3.61 22.58
C ASN A 12 2.64 2.99 21.17
N THR A 13 1.55 3.38 20.49
CA THR A 13 1.10 2.84 19.23
C THR A 13 1.01 3.96 18.21
N VAL A 14 1.56 3.73 17.02
CA VAL A 14 1.39 4.58 15.85
C VAL A 14 0.57 3.80 14.83
N ILE A 15 -0.49 4.43 14.32
CA ILE A 15 -1.37 3.84 13.30
C ILE A 15 -1.26 4.67 12.02
N HIS A 16 -1.11 3.98 10.91
CA HIS A 16 -1.11 4.52 9.55
C HIS A 16 -2.26 3.87 8.79
N ASP A 17 -3.18 4.66 8.25
CA ASP A 17 -4.24 4.18 7.35
C ASP A 17 -4.33 5.16 6.18
N TYR A 18 -3.77 4.74 5.05
CA TYR A 18 -3.61 5.59 3.87
C TYR A 18 -4.26 4.95 2.67
N VAL A 19 -4.91 5.77 1.85
CA VAL A 19 -5.43 5.39 0.54
C VAL A 19 -4.78 6.30 -0.50
N TYR A 20 -3.90 5.72 -1.30
CA TYR A 20 -3.29 6.38 -2.44
C TYR A 20 -4.13 6.07 -3.66
N SER A 21 -4.36 7.08 -4.50
CA SER A 21 -5.08 6.91 -5.75
C SER A 21 -4.45 7.71 -6.88
N GLY A 22 -4.71 7.28 -8.10
CA GLY A 22 -4.18 7.91 -9.30
C GLY A 22 -4.67 7.18 -10.55
N GLU A 23 -4.43 7.80 -11.69
CA GLU A 23 -4.83 7.27 -12.97
C GLU A 23 -3.86 7.68 -14.09
N SER A 24 -3.94 6.91 -15.16
CA SER A 24 -3.35 7.16 -16.47
C SER A 24 -4.48 7.23 -17.51
N GLU A 25 -4.11 7.17 -18.80
CA GLU A 25 -5.07 7.20 -19.90
C GLU A 25 -6.05 6.03 -19.82
N HIS A 26 -5.55 4.80 -19.63
CA HIS A 26 -6.39 3.59 -19.68
C HIS A 26 -6.65 2.96 -18.31
N TRP A 27 -5.92 3.33 -17.26
CA TRP A 27 -6.02 2.68 -15.96
C TRP A 27 -6.25 3.68 -14.83
N LYS A 28 -6.99 3.25 -13.81
CA LYS A 28 -7.02 3.90 -12.50
C LYS A 28 -6.66 2.88 -11.43
N ALA A 29 -5.97 3.30 -10.39
CA ALA A 29 -5.57 2.39 -9.32
C ALA A 29 -5.76 3.02 -7.94
N LYS A 30 -5.86 2.13 -6.95
CA LYS A 30 -5.86 2.42 -5.54
C LYS A 30 -4.87 1.51 -4.83
N PHE A 31 -4.15 2.07 -3.88
CA PHE A 31 -3.29 1.34 -2.98
C PHE A 31 -3.69 1.72 -1.56
N LYS A 32 -4.12 0.75 -0.77
CA LYS A 32 -4.44 0.93 0.64
C LYS A 32 -3.29 0.39 1.48
N PHE A 33 -2.81 1.18 2.42
CA PHE A 33 -1.82 0.78 3.41
C PHE A 33 -2.43 0.88 4.80
N SER A 34 -2.32 -0.17 5.59
CA SER A 34 -2.69 -0.17 7.01
C SER A 34 -1.52 -0.67 7.82
N GLY A 35 -0.95 0.18 8.67
CA GLY A 35 0.24 -0.11 9.48
C GLY A 35 0.01 0.21 10.95
N LYS A 36 0.52 -0.65 11.83
CA LYS A 36 0.54 -0.47 13.28
C LYS A 36 1.94 -0.68 13.83
N GLY A 37 2.49 0.33 14.48
CA GLY A 37 3.78 0.28 15.16
C GLY A 37 3.59 0.38 16.66
N VAL A 38 4.23 -0.49 17.44
CA VAL A 38 4.16 -0.51 18.91
C VAL A 38 5.56 -0.37 19.49
N PHE A 39 5.76 0.65 20.30
CA PHE A 39 6.93 0.79 21.14
C PHE A 39 6.71 0.04 22.46
N PHE A 40 7.76 -0.43 23.13
CA PHE A 40 7.65 -1.08 24.44
C PHE A 40 8.98 -1.01 25.21
N GLU A 41 8.92 -1.01 26.54
CA GLU A 41 10.13 -1.09 27.35
C GLU A 41 10.63 -2.54 27.42
N ARG A 42 11.92 -2.74 27.19
CA ARG A 42 12.60 -4.03 27.38
C ARG A 42 13.15 -4.10 28.80
N GLY A 43 13.30 -5.31 29.33
CA GLY A 43 13.81 -5.54 30.70
C GLY A 43 15.23 -5.01 31.00
N ASN A 44 15.92 -4.44 30.01
CA ASN A 44 17.20 -3.75 30.17
C ASN A 44 17.09 -2.21 30.13
N GLY A 45 15.88 -1.66 30.23
CA GLY A 45 15.59 -0.23 30.18
C GLY A 45 15.70 0.39 28.78
N LYS A 46 15.84 -0.41 27.72
CA LYS A 46 15.83 0.07 26.32
C LYS A 46 14.42 0.01 25.74
N ILE A 47 14.11 0.94 24.83
CA ILE A 47 12.85 0.89 24.07
C ILE A 47 13.00 -0.06 22.87
N GLY A 48 12.07 -1.01 22.75
CA GLY A 48 11.83 -1.84 21.58
C GLY A 48 10.77 -1.24 20.66
N TYR A 49 10.74 -1.73 19.42
CA TYR A 49 9.74 -1.39 18.41
C TYR A 49 9.36 -2.63 17.61
N GLU A 50 8.08 -2.84 17.42
CA GLU A 50 7.49 -3.86 16.55
C GLU A 50 6.50 -3.19 15.60
N SER A 51 6.42 -3.67 14.37
CA SER A 51 5.46 -3.18 13.38
C SER A 51 4.78 -4.32 12.66
N GLU A 52 3.51 -4.10 12.33
CA GLU A 52 2.71 -4.94 11.47
C GLU A 52 2.06 -4.05 10.40
N SER A 53 2.02 -4.53 9.16
CA SER A 53 1.37 -3.83 8.07
C SER A 53 0.67 -4.77 7.10
N GLU A 54 -0.36 -4.25 6.45
CA GLU A 54 -1.12 -4.87 5.39
C GLU A 54 -1.26 -3.89 4.21
N GLU A 55 -1.22 -4.42 3.00
CA GLU A 55 -1.29 -3.67 1.76
C GLU A 55 -2.39 -4.26 0.88
N VAL A 56 -3.19 -3.41 0.25
CA VAL A 56 -4.17 -3.82 -0.77
C VAL A 56 -3.99 -2.96 -2.00
N PHE A 57 -3.55 -3.56 -3.09
CA PHE A 57 -3.45 -2.92 -4.40
C PHE A 57 -4.61 -3.37 -5.28
N GLN A 58 -5.25 -2.40 -5.95
CA GLN A 58 -6.30 -2.65 -6.92
C GLN A 58 -6.17 -1.69 -8.09
N MET A 59 -6.37 -2.19 -9.30
CA MET A 59 -6.34 -1.41 -10.53
C MET A 59 -7.52 -1.82 -11.43
N GLU A 60 -8.08 -0.84 -12.14
CA GLU A 60 -9.25 -1.01 -12.99
C GLU A 60 -9.02 -0.39 -14.37
N TYR A 61 -9.29 -1.17 -15.42
CA TYR A 61 -9.29 -0.69 -16.80
C TYR A 61 -10.45 0.27 -17.02
N LYS A 62 -10.21 1.44 -17.62
CA LYS A 62 -11.21 2.51 -17.78
C LYS A 62 -12.20 2.22 -18.92
N GLY A 63 -11.73 1.59 -20.01
CA GLY A 63 -12.54 1.24 -21.19
C GLY A 63 -13.46 0.03 -20.98
N GLU A 64 -14.08 -0.47 -22.04
CA GLU A 64 -15.02 -1.60 -21.96
C GLU A 64 -14.30 -2.95 -21.74
N LEU A 65 -14.97 -3.91 -21.08
CA LEU A 65 -14.38 -5.24 -20.82
C LEU A 65 -13.97 -5.93 -22.12
N ILE A 66 -14.75 -5.78 -23.18
CA ILE A 66 -14.47 -6.40 -24.49
C ILE A 66 -13.14 -5.93 -25.10
N GLU A 67 -12.64 -4.76 -24.71
CA GLU A 67 -11.36 -4.24 -25.19
C GLU A 67 -10.15 -4.88 -24.51
N ILE A 68 -10.32 -5.45 -23.32
CA ILE A 68 -9.24 -6.05 -22.52
C ILE A 68 -9.41 -7.56 -22.34
N GLN A 69 -10.60 -8.09 -22.59
CA GLN A 69 -10.91 -9.52 -22.43
C GLN A 69 -10.00 -10.39 -23.32
N GLY A 70 -9.47 -11.46 -22.75
CA GLY A 70 -8.59 -12.40 -23.45
C GLY A 70 -7.13 -11.94 -23.56
N LYS A 71 -6.81 -10.73 -23.09
CA LYS A 71 -5.45 -10.18 -23.17
C LYS A 71 -4.61 -10.57 -21.97
N THR A 72 -3.30 -10.65 -22.16
CA THR A 72 -2.33 -10.76 -21.07
C THR A 72 -2.13 -9.40 -20.40
N LEU A 73 -1.90 -9.41 -19.09
CA LEU A 73 -1.61 -8.24 -18.29
C LEU A 73 -0.45 -8.54 -17.34
N SER A 74 0.53 -7.66 -17.28
CA SER A 74 1.49 -7.60 -16.18
C SER A 74 1.42 -6.24 -15.51
N TYR A 75 1.59 -6.21 -14.19
CA TYR A 75 1.68 -4.97 -13.45
C TYR A 75 2.68 -5.08 -12.30
N ASN A 76 3.21 -3.95 -11.90
CA ASN A 76 3.96 -3.80 -10.66
C ASN A 76 3.70 -2.44 -10.03
N TYR A 77 3.83 -2.39 -8.71
CA TYR A 77 3.83 -1.16 -7.94
C TYR A 77 5.06 -1.10 -7.04
N LYS A 78 5.57 0.11 -6.81
CA LYS A 78 6.72 0.38 -5.96
C LYS A 78 6.39 1.46 -4.95
N THR A 79 6.76 1.22 -3.71
CA THR A 79 6.64 2.14 -2.57
C THR A 79 8.02 2.37 -1.96
N THR A 80 8.12 3.24 -0.96
CA THR A 80 9.36 3.36 -0.18
C THR A 80 9.59 2.17 0.76
N ALA A 81 8.53 1.42 1.07
CA ALA A 81 8.52 0.27 1.97
C ALA A 81 8.71 -1.08 1.26
N GLY A 82 8.58 -1.12 -0.08
CA GLY A 82 8.66 -2.35 -0.86
C GLY A 82 7.98 -2.23 -2.22
N GLY A 83 7.42 -3.33 -2.70
CA GLY A 83 6.67 -3.36 -3.95
C GLY A 83 6.04 -4.71 -4.19
N GLY A 84 5.11 -4.75 -5.13
CA GLY A 84 4.42 -5.97 -5.53
C GLY A 84 4.23 -6.02 -7.04
N SER A 85 3.90 -7.19 -7.54
CA SER A 85 3.65 -7.42 -8.96
C SER A 85 2.66 -8.54 -9.17
N GLY A 86 1.96 -8.52 -10.30
CA GLY A 86 1.09 -9.59 -10.73
C GLY A 86 1.17 -9.80 -12.23
N ASN A 87 0.90 -11.03 -12.65
CA ASN A 87 0.75 -11.42 -14.04
C ASN A 87 -0.59 -12.15 -14.20
N ILE A 88 -1.30 -11.85 -15.28
CA ILE A 88 -2.57 -12.45 -15.65
C ILE A 88 -2.45 -12.88 -17.11
N ASP A 89 -2.55 -14.17 -17.35
CA ASP A 89 -2.42 -14.71 -18.71
C ASP A 89 -3.65 -14.40 -19.56
N GLU A 90 -4.84 -14.36 -18.94
CA GLU A 90 -6.09 -14.08 -19.64
C GLU A 90 -7.01 -13.20 -18.79
N MET A 91 -7.19 -11.96 -19.21
CA MET A 91 -8.09 -11.02 -18.57
C MET A 91 -9.56 -11.42 -18.81
N SER A 92 -10.30 -11.64 -17.73
CA SER A 92 -11.75 -11.93 -17.74
C SER A 92 -12.59 -10.87 -17.04
N GLN A 93 -11.95 -9.87 -16.44
CA GLN A 93 -12.56 -8.79 -15.67
C GLN A 93 -11.73 -7.51 -15.80
N LYS A 94 -12.36 -6.35 -15.57
CA LYS A 94 -11.68 -5.05 -15.64
C LYS A 94 -10.83 -4.73 -14.41
N ILE A 95 -11.10 -5.40 -13.29
CA ILE A 95 -10.50 -5.12 -11.99
C ILE A 95 -9.52 -6.23 -11.64
N VAL A 96 -8.32 -5.85 -11.24
CA VAL A 96 -7.25 -6.75 -10.84
C VAL A 96 -6.52 -6.18 -9.64
N GLY A 97 -5.80 -7.02 -8.90
CA GLY A 97 -5.07 -6.56 -7.74
C GLY A 97 -4.49 -7.70 -6.95
N ASN A 98 -3.85 -7.34 -5.84
CA ASN A 98 -3.26 -8.25 -4.87
C ASN A 98 -3.32 -7.60 -3.49
N SER A 99 -3.34 -8.44 -2.47
CA SER A 99 -3.20 -8.01 -1.08
C SER A 99 -2.04 -8.75 -0.44
N SER A 100 -1.32 -8.08 0.45
CA SER A 100 -0.45 -8.76 1.40
C SER A 100 -1.27 -9.22 2.61
N GLY A 101 -0.81 -10.26 3.29
CA GLY A 101 -1.32 -10.55 4.64
C GLY A 101 -0.69 -9.59 5.64
N ALA A 102 -1.32 -9.45 6.80
CA ALA A 102 -0.73 -8.71 7.91
C ALA A 102 0.59 -9.38 8.34
N GLY A 103 1.66 -8.61 8.39
CA GLY A 103 2.98 -9.10 8.77
C GLY A 103 3.98 -7.99 9.06
N ASN A 104 5.17 -8.38 9.48
CA ASN A 104 6.25 -7.42 9.73
C ASN A 104 6.58 -6.69 8.42
N GLY A 105 6.36 -5.38 8.39
CA GLY A 105 6.61 -4.56 7.22
C GLY A 105 7.12 -3.17 7.58
N ALA A 106 7.73 -2.54 6.59
CA ALA A 106 8.18 -1.15 6.69
C ALA A 106 6.97 -0.22 6.66
N MET A 107 7.07 0.87 7.42
CA MET A 107 6.00 1.87 7.48
C MET A 107 6.05 2.81 6.28
N MET A 108 4.87 3.08 5.73
CA MET A 108 4.63 4.04 4.65
C MET A 108 4.31 5.44 5.19
N ARG A 109 4.54 6.47 4.39
CA ARG A 109 4.24 7.88 4.72
C ARG A 109 3.11 8.41 3.86
N GLU A 110 2.23 9.21 4.46
CA GLU A 110 1.07 9.79 3.78
C GLU A 110 1.44 10.57 2.50
N ASP A 111 2.56 11.28 2.52
CA ASP A 111 3.03 12.15 1.43
C ASP A 111 3.87 11.45 0.36
N GLU A 112 4.01 10.12 0.45
CA GLU A 112 4.77 9.36 -0.53
C GLU A 112 3.99 9.14 -1.85
N LYS A 113 4.73 8.70 -2.86
CA LYS A 113 4.18 8.33 -4.16
C LYS A 113 4.35 6.84 -4.36
N VAL A 114 3.27 6.18 -4.79
CA VAL A 114 3.33 4.80 -5.26
C VAL A 114 3.46 4.83 -6.78
N GLU A 115 4.57 4.35 -7.33
CA GLU A 115 4.74 4.23 -8.78
C GLU A 115 4.08 2.94 -9.26
N VAL A 116 3.20 3.03 -10.23
CA VAL A 116 2.51 1.88 -10.85
C VAL A 116 2.95 1.79 -12.30
N THR A 117 3.32 0.59 -12.73
CA THR A 117 3.57 0.27 -14.14
C THR A 117 2.69 -0.89 -14.55
N VAL A 118 2.01 -0.75 -15.68
CA VAL A 118 1.12 -1.75 -16.25
C VAL A 118 1.45 -1.96 -17.72
N GLU A 119 1.51 -3.21 -18.14
CA GLU A 119 1.76 -3.63 -19.52
C GLU A 119 0.68 -4.61 -19.97
N TRP A 120 0.04 -4.33 -21.11
CA TRP A 120 -1.01 -5.16 -21.69
C TRP A 120 -1.02 -4.95 -23.20
N ASP A 121 -1.23 -6.02 -23.99
CA ASP A 121 -1.40 -5.88 -25.45
C ASP A 121 -0.25 -5.12 -26.16
N GLY A 122 0.97 -5.22 -25.63
CA GLY A 122 2.13 -4.45 -26.11
C GLY A 122 2.11 -2.95 -25.76
N LYS A 123 1.09 -2.47 -25.05
CA LYS A 123 1.02 -1.12 -24.45
C LYS A 123 1.67 -1.12 -23.08
N LYS A 124 2.16 0.05 -22.67
CA LYS A 124 2.76 0.29 -21.36
C LYS A 124 2.35 1.65 -20.84
N GLU A 125 1.94 1.70 -19.58
CA GLU A 125 1.69 2.95 -18.86
C GLU A 125 2.39 2.94 -17.51
N THR A 126 2.91 4.11 -17.12
CA THR A 126 3.48 4.35 -15.81
C THR A 126 2.87 5.63 -15.24
N PHE A 127 2.40 5.56 -14.00
CA PHE A 127 1.75 6.69 -13.32
C PHE A 127 1.95 6.60 -11.79
N PHE A 128 1.60 7.66 -11.07
CA PHE A 128 1.78 7.74 -9.62
C PHE A 128 0.44 7.78 -8.89
N LEU A 129 0.37 7.09 -7.76
CA LEU A 129 -0.69 7.22 -6.78
C LEU A 129 -0.22 8.10 -5.62
N GLN A 130 -1.10 8.97 -5.15
CA GLN A 130 -0.87 9.88 -4.03
C GLN A 130 -2.12 9.90 -3.15
N THR A 131 -1.95 10.24 -1.88
CA THR A 131 -3.09 10.58 -1.02
C THR A 131 -3.72 11.89 -1.52
N GLU A 132 -5.04 12.03 -1.38
CA GLU A 132 -5.68 13.31 -1.65
C GLU A 132 -5.18 14.33 -0.62
N LYS A 133 -4.68 15.47 -1.10
CA LYS A 133 -4.33 16.58 -0.20
C LYS A 133 -5.61 17.06 0.48
N ARG A 134 -5.68 16.89 1.81
CA ARG A 134 -6.65 17.63 2.63
C ARG A 134 -6.28 19.12 2.55
N ASN A 135 -7.07 19.88 1.80
CA ASN A 135 -7.02 21.35 1.79
C ASN A 135 -7.65 21.92 3.06
#